data_AF-N1PQ94-F1
#
_entry.id   AF-N1PQ94-F1
#
_cell.length_a   1.000
_cell.length_b   1.000
_cell.length_c   1.000
_cell.angle_alpha   90.00
_cell.angle_beta   90.00
_cell.angle_gamma   90.00
#
_symmetry.space_group_name_H-M   'P 1'
#
loop_
_entity.id
_entity.type
_entity.pdbx_description
1 polymer ?
#
loop_
_entity_poly.entity_id
_entity_poly.type
_entity_poly.pdbx_seq_one_letter_code
_entity_poly.pdbx_strand_id
1 'polypeptide(L)'
;MDWSSAATYNIVISPGRDDDMEIRRKGRTTYVCERKKHLVGAPELRLNTPAVDGNASVASAKLKPSHSGCRILLGDASQVSRRDWQSVKVENTQYTQFSFSHNKRKYLWNKLPNEDNKHDLHAAMWLSDLQLVDAHEPGAILARFSKNQSPAAKALLGKFEALTDIGTELELLGLISILGLRECQALGVRASKMPLARGPPILIHGSGVEGVVGCVR
;
A
#
# COMPACT_ATOMS: atom_id res chain seq x y z
N MET A 1 -18.55 -13.63 19.50
CA MET A 1 -17.92 -12.34 19.87
C MET A 1 -18.02 -11.42 18.67
N ASP A 2 -18.63 -10.26 18.87
CA ASP A 2 -19.00 -9.32 17.82
C ASP A 2 -17.85 -8.33 17.60
N TRP A 3 -17.00 -8.56 16.59
CA TRP A 3 -15.73 -7.86 16.36
C TRP A 3 -15.89 -6.44 15.75
N SER A 4 -17.09 -5.86 15.85
CA SER A 4 -17.46 -4.68 15.08
C SER A 4 -17.03 -3.34 15.72
N SER A 5 -16.67 -3.28 17.02
CA SER A 5 -16.41 -2.01 17.72
C SER A 5 -14.99 -1.74 18.28
N ALA A 6 -14.03 -2.66 18.16
CA ALA A 6 -12.70 -2.53 18.80
C ALA A 6 -11.60 -1.83 17.98
N ALA A 7 -11.83 -1.53 16.70
CA ALA A 7 -10.79 -0.99 15.83
C ALA A 7 -10.27 0.37 16.30
N THR A 8 -8.94 0.51 16.39
CA THR A 8 -8.26 1.77 16.69
C THR A 8 -8.54 2.82 15.61
N TYR A 9 -8.46 2.41 14.34
CA TYR A 9 -8.79 3.25 13.19
C TYR A 9 -9.62 2.50 12.15
N ASN A 10 -10.64 3.17 11.62
CA ASN A 10 -11.34 2.77 10.40
C ASN A 10 -10.78 3.59 9.23
N ILE A 11 -10.43 2.92 8.15
CA ILE A 11 -9.90 3.56 6.94
C ILE A 11 -11.03 3.57 5.92
N VAL A 12 -11.48 4.76 5.52
CA VAL A 12 -12.62 4.92 4.62
C VAL A 12 -12.28 5.81 3.43
N ILE A 13 -12.97 5.61 2.31
CA ILE A 13 -12.90 6.51 1.15
C ILE A 13 -13.60 7.83 1.54
N SER A 14 -12.96 8.95 1.21
CA SER A 14 -13.54 10.28 1.47
C SER A 14 -14.74 10.52 0.54
N PRO A 15 -15.91 10.92 1.06
CA PRO A 15 -17.06 11.22 0.23
C PRO A 15 -16.77 12.42 -0.69
N GLY A 16 -16.92 12.23 -2.00
CA GLY A 16 -16.70 13.29 -3.00
C GLY A 16 -15.24 13.52 -3.39
N ARG A 17 -14.29 12.74 -2.86
CA ARG A 17 -12.88 12.75 -3.28
C ARG A 17 -12.38 11.31 -3.44
N ASP A 18 -12.59 10.76 -4.63
CA ASP A 18 -12.33 9.33 -4.92
C ASP A 18 -10.86 8.89 -4.71
N ASP A 19 -9.92 9.84 -4.65
CA ASP A 19 -8.48 9.58 -4.46
C ASP A 19 -8.00 9.77 -2.99
N ASP A 20 -8.83 10.36 -2.11
CA ASP A 20 -8.47 10.66 -0.71
C ASP A 20 -9.10 9.68 0.27
N MET A 21 -8.42 9.37 1.37
CA MET A 21 -8.93 8.49 2.43
C MET A 21 -9.06 9.24 3.76
N GLU A 22 -10.10 8.94 4.51
CA GLU A 22 -10.23 9.38 5.90
C GLU A 22 -9.87 8.25 6.85
N ILE A 23 -9.11 8.60 7.90
CA ILE A 23 -8.76 7.70 8.98
C ILE A 23 -9.57 8.12 10.20
N ARG A 24 -10.55 7.30 10.59
CA ARG A 24 -11.51 7.62 11.64
C ARG A 24 -11.26 6.82 12.91
N ARG A 25 -11.11 7.51 14.05
CA ARG A 25 -11.08 6.90 15.40
C ARG A 25 -12.39 7.22 16.11
N LYS A 26 -13.09 6.18 16.59
CA LYS A 26 -14.39 6.33 17.29
C LYS A 26 -15.40 7.20 16.53
N GLY A 27 -15.45 7.05 15.20
CA GLY A 27 -16.36 7.79 14.32
C GLY A 27 -15.93 9.21 13.94
N ARG A 28 -14.85 9.75 14.52
CA ARG A 28 -14.30 11.07 14.17
C ARG A 28 -13.09 10.93 13.27
N THR A 29 -12.98 11.80 12.26
CA THR A 29 -11.78 11.87 11.40
C THR A 29 -10.60 12.33 12.24
N THR A 30 -9.59 11.47 12.36
CA THR A 30 -8.35 11.73 13.08
C THR A 30 -7.24 12.12 12.12
N TYR A 31 -7.25 11.56 10.92
CA TYR A 31 -6.32 11.93 9.87
C TYR A 31 -6.99 11.90 8.50
N VAL A 32 -6.44 12.69 7.58
CA VAL A 32 -6.78 12.66 6.15
C VAL A 32 -5.53 12.17 5.41
N CYS A 33 -5.70 11.14 4.59
CA CYS A 33 -4.64 10.64 3.73
C CYS A 33 -4.87 11.12 2.30
N GLU A 34 -4.05 12.06 1.88
CA GLU A 34 -4.10 12.68 0.57
C GLU A 34 -3.08 12.06 -0.38
N ARG A 35 -3.49 11.84 -1.63
CA ARG A 35 -2.57 11.40 -2.69
C ARG A 35 -2.04 12.60 -3.47
N LYS A 36 -0.73 12.82 -3.40
CA LYS A 36 -0.03 13.79 -4.24
C LYS A 36 0.57 13.13 -5.47
N LYS A 37 0.10 13.55 -6.63
CA LYS A 37 0.69 13.21 -7.94
C LYS A 37 1.70 14.30 -8.29
N HIS A 38 2.91 13.90 -8.66
CA HIS A 38 3.95 14.82 -9.11
C HIS A 38 4.13 14.67 -10.63
N LEU A 39 4.31 15.80 -11.33
CA LEU A 39 4.68 15.82 -12.75
C LEU A 39 6.03 15.11 -12.97
N VAL A 40 6.96 15.30 -12.02
CA VAL A 40 8.26 14.65 -11.99
C VAL A 40 8.46 14.07 -10.58
N GLY A 41 8.66 12.75 -10.51
CA GLY A 41 8.94 12.05 -9.26
C GLY A 41 7.90 10.98 -8.90
N ALA A 42 8.22 10.24 -7.85
CA ALA A 42 7.35 9.20 -7.30
C ALA A 42 6.07 9.84 -6.71
N PRO A 43 4.87 9.29 -6.97
CA PRO A 43 3.67 9.69 -6.26
C PRO A 43 3.85 9.54 -4.74
N GLU A 44 3.13 10.35 -3.97
CA GLU A 44 3.26 10.40 -2.51
C GLU A 44 1.89 10.31 -1.85
N LEU A 45 1.80 9.59 -0.74
CA LEU A 45 0.70 9.70 0.20
C LEU A 45 1.16 10.55 1.37
N ARG A 46 0.32 11.48 1.81
CA ARG A 46 0.53 12.24 3.04
C ARG A 46 -0.60 11.98 3.99
N LEU A 47 -0.24 11.64 5.21
CA LEU A 47 -1.16 11.58 6.33
C LEU A 47 -1.09 12.92 7.04
N ASN A 48 -2.19 13.65 7.05
CA ASN A 48 -2.31 14.98 7.65
C ASN A 48 -3.31 14.95 8.80
N THR A 49 -3.15 15.85 9.77
CA THR A 49 -4.23 16.19 10.69
C THR A 49 -5.39 16.84 9.91
N PRO A 50 -6.63 16.76 10.40
CA PRO A 50 -7.76 17.45 9.80
C PRO A 50 -7.51 18.96 9.68
N ALA A 51 -8.22 19.61 8.75
CA ALA A 51 -8.10 21.06 8.56
C ALA A 51 -8.43 21.86 9.85
N VAL A 52 -9.37 21.35 10.66
CA VAL A 52 -9.72 21.93 11.97
C VAL A 52 -8.56 21.88 12.98
N ASP A 53 -7.62 20.97 12.78
CA ASP A 53 -6.44 20.75 13.62
C ASP A 53 -5.15 21.27 12.94
N GLY A 54 -5.28 22.18 11.96
CA GLY A 54 -4.15 22.87 11.33
C GLY A 54 -3.52 22.20 10.11
N ASN A 55 -4.06 21.08 9.62
CA ASN A 55 -3.59 20.39 8.40
C ASN A 55 -2.08 20.08 8.39
N ALA A 56 -1.54 19.64 9.53
CA ALA A 56 -0.13 19.32 9.67
C ALA A 56 0.17 17.91 9.16
N SER A 57 1.25 17.73 8.39
CA SER A 57 1.67 16.41 7.92
C SER A 57 2.35 15.63 9.04
N VAL A 58 1.80 14.46 9.39
CA VAL A 58 2.26 13.62 10.50
C VAL A 58 3.00 12.37 10.03
N ALA A 59 2.77 11.93 8.80
CA ALA A 59 3.52 10.85 8.17
C ALA A 59 3.37 10.91 6.66
N SER A 60 4.31 10.31 5.92
CA SER A 60 4.26 10.27 4.45
C SER A 60 4.76 8.93 3.91
N ALA A 61 4.23 8.52 2.75
CA ALA A 61 4.74 7.40 1.98
C ALA A 61 5.05 7.81 0.53
N LYS A 62 6.30 7.63 0.10
CA LYS A 62 6.68 7.71 -1.31
C LYS A 62 6.42 6.37 -1.98
N LEU A 63 5.51 6.40 -2.95
CA LEU A 63 5.03 5.25 -3.68
C LEU A 63 6.01 4.89 -4.78
N LYS A 64 6.40 3.62 -4.84
CA LYS A 64 7.16 3.10 -5.97
C LYS A 64 6.18 2.40 -6.90
N PRO A 65 6.22 2.65 -8.22
CA PRO A 65 5.41 1.92 -9.19
C PRO A 65 5.70 0.41 -9.23
N SER A 66 6.74 -0.06 -8.53
CA SER A 66 7.10 -1.47 -8.41
C SER A 66 6.38 -2.13 -7.24
N HIS A 67 6.02 -3.41 -7.40
CA HIS A 67 5.39 -4.24 -6.35
C HIS A 67 6.30 -4.49 -5.12
N SER A 68 7.52 -3.95 -5.10
CA SER A 68 8.58 -4.25 -4.12
C SER A 68 8.57 -3.39 -2.85
N GLY A 69 7.60 -2.48 -2.69
CA GLY A 69 7.38 -1.74 -1.45
C GLY A 69 7.24 -0.23 -1.63
N CYS A 70 7.38 0.52 -0.54
CA CYS A 70 7.33 1.99 -0.51
C CYS A 70 8.46 2.55 0.37
N ARG A 71 8.57 3.87 0.45
CA ARG A 71 9.37 4.52 1.51
C ARG A 71 8.44 5.31 2.42
N ILE A 72 8.60 5.18 3.72
CA ILE A 72 7.80 5.87 4.73
C ILE A 72 8.64 6.87 5.51
N LEU A 73 7.97 7.85 6.08
CA LEU A 73 8.56 8.90 6.89
C LEU A 73 7.55 9.30 7.98
N LEU A 74 8.04 9.56 9.19
CA LEU A 74 7.28 10.22 10.25
C LEU A 74 7.53 11.74 10.18
N GLY A 75 6.47 12.53 10.30
CA GLY A 75 6.51 14.00 10.18
C GLY A 75 6.41 14.53 8.75
N ASP A 76 6.74 15.81 8.58
CA ASP A 76 6.58 16.52 7.31
C ASP A 76 7.71 16.20 6.32
N ALA A 77 7.32 15.59 5.19
CA ALA A 77 8.18 15.30 4.05
C ALA A 77 8.88 16.51 3.43
N SER A 78 8.37 17.73 3.64
CA SER A 78 8.95 18.95 3.08
C SER A 78 10.21 19.43 3.80
N GLN A 79 10.39 19.04 5.06
CA GLN A 79 11.44 19.58 5.94
C GLN A 79 12.60 18.61 6.18
N VAL A 80 12.54 17.40 5.62
CA VAL A 80 13.51 16.34 5.89
C VAL A 80 14.33 15.93 4.68
N SER A 81 15.51 15.39 4.96
CA SER A 81 16.42 14.91 3.92
C SER A 81 15.95 13.58 3.35
N ARG A 82 16.49 13.18 2.18
CA ARG A 82 16.24 11.85 1.60
C ARG A 82 16.69 10.69 2.51
N ARG A 83 17.60 10.92 3.46
CA ARG A 83 18.17 9.88 4.34
C ARG A 83 17.21 9.47 5.45
N ASP A 84 16.27 10.34 5.80
CA ASP A 84 15.29 10.13 6.86
C ASP A 84 14.13 9.22 6.42
N TRP A 85 14.05 8.95 5.11
CA TRP A 85 13.07 8.04 4.54
C TRP A 85 13.44 6.59 4.79
N GLN A 86 12.54 5.87 5.45
CA GLN A 86 12.69 4.48 5.81
C GLN A 86 12.08 3.61 4.69
N SER A 87 12.78 2.56 4.27
CA SER A 87 12.25 1.68 3.22
C SER A 87 11.36 0.61 3.83
N VAL A 88 10.15 0.49 3.30
CA VAL A 88 9.31 -0.69 3.51
C VAL A 88 9.70 -1.71 2.46
N LYS A 89 10.27 -2.83 2.89
CA LYS A 89 10.86 -3.85 2.00
C LYS A 89 10.03 -5.11 2.02
N VAL A 90 9.96 -5.79 0.89
CA VAL A 90 9.53 -7.19 0.81
C VAL A 90 10.64 -8.06 1.39
N GLU A 91 10.30 -8.97 2.31
CA GLU A 91 11.27 -9.85 2.96
C GLU A 91 11.34 -11.25 2.33
N ASN A 92 10.32 -11.65 1.56
CA ASN A 92 10.28 -12.96 0.93
C ASN A 92 9.77 -12.93 -0.52
N THR A 93 10.15 -13.93 -1.30
CA THR A 93 9.77 -14.05 -2.72
C THR A 93 8.28 -14.27 -2.94
N GLN A 94 7.57 -14.69 -1.89
CA GLN A 94 6.12 -14.92 -1.90
C GLN A 94 5.33 -13.63 -1.61
N TYR A 95 5.99 -12.51 -1.32
CA TYR A 95 5.35 -11.23 -0.98
C TYR A 95 4.34 -11.33 0.17
N THR A 96 4.60 -12.23 1.14
CA THR A 96 3.75 -12.46 2.32
C THR A 96 4.28 -11.77 3.57
N GLN A 97 5.47 -11.17 3.49
CA GLN A 97 6.09 -10.44 4.58
C GLN A 97 6.75 -9.15 4.09
N PHE A 98 6.50 -8.07 4.83
CA PHE A 98 7.14 -6.77 4.61
C PHE A 98 7.75 -6.27 5.91
N SER A 99 8.83 -5.51 5.82
CA SER A 99 9.46 -4.92 6.99
C SER A 99 9.70 -3.43 6.85
N PHE A 100 9.75 -2.76 7.99
CA PHE A 100 10.36 -1.45 8.15
C PHE A 100 11.15 -1.42 9.45
N SER A 101 12.03 -0.43 9.59
CA SER A 101 12.74 -0.20 10.84
C SER A 101 12.23 1.05 11.51
N HIS A 102 12.37 1.14 12.83
CA HIS A 102 12.16 2.34 13.61
C HIS A 102 12.86 2.18 14.96
N ASN A 103 13.54 3.23 15.45
CA ASN A 103 14.29 3.20 16.71
C ASN A 103 15.20 1.97 16.89
N LYS A 104 15.97 1.64 15.84
CA LYS A 104 16.87 0.46 15.76
C LYS A 104 16.18 -0.92 15.86
N ARG A 105 14.85 -0.96 15.92
CA ARG A 105 14.05 -2.18 15.86
C ARG A 105 13.55 -2.42 14.45
N LYS A 106 13.32 -3.68 14.10
CA LYS A 106 12.72 -4.10 12.84
C LYS A 106 11.32 -4.61 13.13
N TYR A 107 10.35 -4.14 12.36
CA TYR A 107 8.95 -4.53 12.48
C TYR A 107 8.52 -5.25 11.21
N LEU A 108 7.68 -6.26 11.37
CA LEU A 108 7.24 -7.12 10.27
C LEU A 108 5.72 -7.07 10.15
N TRP A 109 5.24 -6.72 8.96
CA TRP A 109 3.88 -7.01 8.52
C TRP A 109 3.85 -8.41 7.91
N ASN A 110 3.17 -9.33 8.58
CA ASN A 110 2.96 -10.70 8.12
C ASN A 110 1.54 -10.87 7.59
N LYS A 111 1.39 -11.45 6.41
CA LYS A 111 0.10 -11.89 5.88
C LYS A 111 -0.48 -12.97 6.79
N LEU A 112 -1.71 -12.77 7.25
CA LEU A 112 -2.47 -13.78 7.97
C LEU A 112 -3.01 -14.80 6.97
N PRO A 113 -2.94 -16.11 7.29
CA PRO A 113 -3.59 -17.13 6.47
C PRO A 113 -5.10 -16.90 6.51
N ASN A 114 -5.72 -16.72 5.35
CA ASN A 114 -7.17 -16.64 5.23
C ASN A 114 -7.72 -18.03 4.90
N GLU A 115 -8.66 -18.54 5.69
CA GLU A 115 -9.23 -19.88 5.49
C GLU A 115 -9.91 -20.03 4.12
N ASP A 116 -10.51 -18.93 3.63
CA ASP A 116 -11.23 -18.89 2.35
C ASP A 116 -10.32 -18.86 1.11
N ASN A 117 -9.02 -18.62 1.30
CA ASN A 117 -8.07 -18.40 0.20
C ASN A 117 -6.78 -19.24 0.36
N LYS A 118 -6.93 -20.49 0.84
CA LYS A 118 -5.81 -21.47 0.96
C LYS A 118 -5.00 -21.65 -0.34
N HIS A 119 -5.58 -21.34 -1.50
CA HIS A 119 -4.93 -21.47 -2.81
C HIS A 119 -4.37 -20.16 -3.37
N ASP A 120 -4.55 -19.03 -2.69
CA ASP A 120 -4.21 -17.71 -3.23
C ASP A 120 -2.97 -17.13 -2.54
N LEU A 121 -1.87 -17.91 -2.59
CA LEU A 121 -0.55 -17.49 -2.11
C LEU A 121 -0.11 -16.18 -2.80
N HIS A 122 -0.56 -15.97 -4.04
CA HIS A 122 -0.26 -14.79 -4.87
C HIS A 122 -1.28 -13.64 -4.74
N ALA A 123 -2.35 -13.79 -3.93
CA ALA A 123 -3.26 -12.68 -3.67
C ALA A 123 -2.48 -11.50 -3.12
N ALA A 124 -2.62 -10.36 -3.79
CA ALA A 124 -1.94 -9.12 -3.45
C ALA A 124 -2.13 -8.80 -1.95
N MET A 125 -1.05 -8.43 -1.26
CA MET A 125 -1.06 -8.40 0.21
C MET A 125 -2.08 -7.44 0.82
N TRP A 126 -2.45 -6.35 0.13
CA TRP A 126 -3.53 -5.44 0.52
C TRP A 126 -4.94 -6.06 0.47
N LEU A 127 -5.11 -7.17 -0.24
CA LEU A 127 -6.30 -8.01 -0.23
C LEU A 127 -6.25 -9.05 0.90
N SER A 128 -5.33 -8.93 1.84
CA SER A 128 -5.17 -9.87 2.95
C SER A 128 -5.20 -9.13 4.27
N ASP A 129 -5.57 -9.86 5.31
CA ASP A 129 -5.41 -9.38 6.67
C ASP A 129 -3.94 -9.52 7.06
N LEU A 130 -3.42 -8.55 7.81
CA LEU A 130 -2.00 -8.45 8.17
C LEU A 130 -1.85 -8.31 9.67
N GLN A 131 -0.73 -8.79 10.20
CA GLN A 131 -0.34 -8.56 11.59
C GLN A 131 1.06 -7.90 11.65
N LEU A 132 1.20 -6.93 12.54
CA LEU A 132 2.46 -6.28 12.86
C LEU A 132 3.08 -6.96 14.06
N VAL A 133 4.36 -7.32 13.97
CA VAL A 133 5.15 -7.88 15.07
C VAL A 133 6.52 -7.19 15.16
N ASP A 134 7.14 -7.21 16.34
CA ASP A 134 8.57 -6.94 16.46
C ASP A 134 9.33 -8.17 15.92
N ALA A 135 10.32 -7.96 15.06
CA ALA A 135 11.12 -9.06 14.50
C ALA A 135 11.89 -9.85 15.57
N HIS A 136 12.19 -9.22 16.72
CA HIS A 136 12.89 -9.88 17.83
C HIS A 136 11.94 -10.67 18.73
N GLU A 137 10.65 -10.33 18.72
CA GLU A 137 9.60 -10.96 19.55
C GLU A 137 8.39 -11.30 18.67
N PRO A 138 8.51 -12.25 17.72
CA PRO A 138 7.48 -12.51 16.72
C PRO A 138 6.18 -13.08 17.31
N GLY A 139 6.21 -13.57 18.56
CA GLY A 139 5.02 -14.02 19.30
C GLY A 139 4.15 -12.87 19.82
N ALA A 140 4.69 -11.64 19.89
CA ALA A 140 3.96 -10.47 20.34
C ALA A 140 3.32 -9.74 19.15
N ILE A 141 2.01 -9.87 19.00
CA ILE A 141 1.26 -9.14 17.97
C ILE A 141 0.99 -7.72 18.46
N LEU A 142 1.58 -6.76 17.77
CA LEU A 142 1.52 -5.34 18.10
C LEU A 142 0.26 -4.68 17.54
N ALA A 143 -0.06 -4.98 16.29
CA ALA A 143 -1.23 -4.45 15.60
C ALA A 143 -1.74 -5.43 14.54
N ARG A 144 -2.97 -5.21 14.09
CA ARG A 144 -3.58 -5.91 12.96
C ARG A 144 -4.16 -4.92 11.97
N PHE A 145 -4.12 -5.31 10.71
CA PHE A 145 -4.92 -4.71 9.66
C PHE A 145 -5.89 -5.75 9.12
N SER A 146 -7.17 -5.42 9.12
CA SER A 146 -8.21 -6.25 8.53
C SER A 146 -8.80 -5.54 7.33
N LYS A 147 -8.78 -6.21 6.18
CA LYS A 147 -9.43 -5.67 4.97
C LYS A 147 -10.94 -5.64 5.18
N ASN A 148 -11.63 -4.70 4.53
CA ASN A 148 -13.08 -4.80 4.49
C ASN A 148 -13.50 -5.97 3.60
N GLN A 149 -14.25 -6.91 4.17
CA GLN A 149 -14.80 -8.07 3.45
C GLN A 149 -16.29 -7.88 3.10
N SER A 150 -16.94 -6.83 3.62
CA SER A 150 -18.38 -6.63 3.44
C SER A 150 -18.68 -5.80 2.18
N PRO A 151 -19.41 -6.36 1.18
CA PRO A 151 -19.86 -5.62 0.00
C PRO A 151 -20.82 -4.46 0.34
N ALA A 152 -21.51 -4.53 1.49
CA ALA A 152 -22.44 -3.50 1.94
C ALA A 152 -21.72 -2.23 2.43
N ALA A 153 -20.48 -2.37 2.91
CA ALA A 153 -19.69 -1.26 3.43
C ALA A 153 -18.69 -0.71 2.39
N LYS A 154 -19.16 -0.36 1.19
CA LYS A 154 -18.29 0.03 0.05
C LYS A 154 -17.28 1.14 0.36
N ALA A 155 -17.62 2.05 1.27
CA ALA A 155 -16.73 3.13 1.68
C ALA A 155 -15.63 2.69 2.65
N LEU A 156 -15.78 1.57 3.37
CA LEU A 156 -14.77 1.05 4.28
C LEU A 156 -13.72 0.28 3.49
N LEU A 157 -12.46 0.69 3.62
CA LEU A 157 -11.31 0.04 2.99
C LEU A 157 -10.70 -1.03 3.90
N GLY A 158 -10.69 -0.77 5.21
CA GLY A 158 -10.15 -1.68 6.20
C GLY A 158 -10.14 -1.08 7.60
N LYS A 159 -9.62 -1.85 8.54
CA LYS A 159 -9.50 -1.52 9.94
C LYS A 159 -8.07 -1.71 10.38
N PHE A 160 -7.53 -0.78 11.15
CA PHE A 160 -6.27 -0.92 11.86
C PHE A 160 -6.57 -1.02 13.35
N GLU A 161 -6.01 -2.01 14.01
CA GLU A 161 -6.22 -2.30 15.42
C GLU A 161 -4.86 -2.48 16.11
N ALA A 162 -4.48 -1.55 16.97
CA ALA A 162 -3.38 -1.74 17.90
C ALA A 162 -3.84 -2.66 19.03
N LEU A 163 -3.16 -3.78 19.22
CA LEU A 163 -3.52 -4.79 20.23
C LEU A 163 -2.80 -4.57 21.56
N THR A 164 -1.76 -3.75 21.54
CA THR A 164 -1.00 -3.30 22.71
C THR A 164 -0.77 -1.78 22.61
N ASP A 165 -0.35 -1.15 23.70
CA ASP A 165 0.11 0.24 23.64
C ASP A 165 1.49 0.28 22.98
N ILE A 166 1.50 0.62 21.70
CA ILE A 166 2.70 0.66 20.86
C ILE A 166 3.26 2.07 20.66
N GLY A 167 2.60 3.09 21.22
CA GLY A 167 2.95 4.49 21.05
C GLY A 167 2.56 5.07 19.69
N THR A 168 2.35 6.39 19.67
CA THR A 168 1.81 7.12 18.51
C THR A 168 2.69 7.05 17.26
N GLU A 169 4.02 7.08 17.41
CA GLU A 169 4.94 7.03 16.27
C GLU A 169 4.83 5.71 15.51
N LEU A 170 4.76 4.59 16.24
CA LEU A 170 4.65 3.27 15.64
C LEU A 170 3.25 3.02 15.07
N GLU A 171 2.20 3.55 15.69
CA GLU A 171 0.85 3.57 15.09
C GLU A 171 0.86 4.28 13.73
N LEU A 172 1.44 5.49 13.65
CA LEU A 172 1.52 6.27 12.42
C LEU A 172 2.35 5.57 11.34
N LEU A 173 3.51 5.02 11.70
CA LEU A 173 4.36 4.24 10.78
C LEU A 173 3.67 2.96 10.31
N GLY A 174 2.99 2.25 11.20
CA GLY A 174 2.18 1.08 10.88
C GLY A 174 1.07 1.41 9.89
N LEU A 175 0.33 2.49 10.14
CA LEU A 175 -0.75 2.95 9.28
C LEU A 175 -0.23 3.38 7.89
N ILE A 176 0.75 4.27 7.82
CA ILE A 176 1.25 4.82 6.56
C ILE A 176 1.97 3.76 5.72
N SER A 177 2.60 2.75 6.36
CA SER A 177 3.24 1.64 5.64
C SER A 177 2.20 0.75 4.95
N ILE A 178 1.09 0.39 5.60
CA ILE A 178 0.04 -0.40 4.97
C ILE A 178 -0.63 0.38 3.83
N LEU A 179 -0.97 1.65 4.08
CA LEU A 179 -1.58 2.51 3.05
C LEU A 179 -0.63 2.67 1.85
N GLY A 180 0.65 2.90 2.10
CA GLY A 180 1.67 2.98 1.05
C GLY A 180 1.80 1.70 0.24
N LEU A 181 1.82 0.52 0.89
CA LEU A 181 1.87 -0.77 0.21
C LEU A 181 0.64 -1.02 -0.67
N ARG A 182 -0.56 -0.72 -0.14
CA ARG A 182 -1.82 -0.83 -0.88
C ARG A 182 -1.80 0.02 -2.14
N GLU A 183 -1.33 1.26 -2.03
CA GLU A 183 -1.30 2.18 -3.17
C GLU A 183 -0.21 1.86 -4.18
N CYS A 184 0.97 1.39 -3.77
CA CYS A 184 1.97 0.87 -4.70
C CYS A 184 1.40 -0.28 -5.54
N GLN A 185 0.64 -1.19 -4.92
CA GLN A 185 0.03 -2.32 -5.62
C GLN A 185 -1.10 -1.87 -6.56
N ALA A 186 -1.94 -0.93 -6.13
CA ALA A 186 -2.98 -0.34 -6.99
C ALA A 186 -2.36 0.39 -8.21
N LEU A 187 -1.26 1.11 -8.02
CA LEU A 187 -0.52 1.76 -9.10
C LEU A 187 0.10 0.73 -10.06
N GLY A 188 0.67 -0.36 -9.56
CA GLY A 188 1.20 -1.44 -10.39
C GLY A 188 0.14 -2.10 -11.28
N VAL A 189 -1.05 -2.38 -10.74
CA VAL A 189 -2.18 -2.91 -11.52
C VAL A 189 -2.69 -1.92 -12.57
N ARG A 190 -2.71 -0.62 -12.25
CA ARG A 190 -3.08 0.41 -13.23
C ARG A 190 -2.05 0.51 -14.36
N ALA A 191 -0.76 0.41 -14.03
CA ALA A 191 0.31 0.42 -15.01
C ALA A 191 0.29 -0.82 -15.92
N SER A 192 0.00 -2.01 -15.37
CA SER A 192 -0.09 -3.25 -16.16
C SER A 192 -1.32 -3.32 -17.07
N LYS A 193 -2.38 -2.58 -16.74
CA LYS A 193 -3.61 -2.45 -17.55
C LYS A 193 -3.54 -1.35 -18.61
N MET A 194 -2.49 -0.53 -18.63
CA MET A 194 -2.29 0.38 -19.76
C MET A 194 -1.88 -0.45 -20.98
N PRO A 195 -2.55 -0.30 -22.13
CA PRO A 195 -2.08 -0.91 -23.36
C PRO A 195 -0.67 -0.37 -23.59
N LEU A 196 0.32 -1.26 -23.65
CA LEU A 196 1.64 -0.93 -24.16
C LEU A 196 1.40 -0.19 -25.47
N ALA A 197 1.75 1.09 -25.53
CA ALA A 197 1.78 1.81 -26.79
C ALA A 197 2.55 0.92 -27.76
N ARG A 198 1.88 0.45 -28.80
CA ARG A 198 2.47 -0.37 -29.86
C ARG A 198 3.77 0.33 -30.22
N GLY A 199 4.90 -0.31 -29.91
CA GLY A 199 6.19 0.18 -30.36
C GLY A 199 6.14 0.39 -31.88
N PRO A 200 6.96 1.29 -32.44
CA PRO A 200 6.99 1.49 -33.88
C PRO A 200 7.17 0.12 -34.57
N PRO A 201 6.46 -0.15 -35.67
CA PRO A 201 6.53 -1.43 -36.36
C PRO A 201 8.00 -1.73 -36.68
N ILE A 202 8.45 -2.91 -36.30
CA ILE A 202 9.75 -3.44 -36.72
C ILE A 202 9.65 -3.57 -38.25
N LEU A 203 10.30 -2.66 -38.98
CA LEU A 203 10.52 -2.80 -40.42
C LEU A 203 11.48 -3.97 -40.62
N ILE A 204 10.93 -5.17 -40.79
CA ILE A 204 11.68 -6.31 -41.30
C ILE A 204 12.08 -5.95 -42.73
N HIS A 205 13.34 -5.58 -42.93
CA HIS A 205 13.95 -5.53 -44.25
C HIS A 205 14.02 -6.96 -44.79
N GLY A 206 13.02 -7.36 -45.57
CA GLY A 206 13.10 -8.54 -46.42
C GLY A 206 14.02 -8.23 -47.58
N SER A 207 15.31 -8.55 -47.43
CA SER A 207 16.20 -8.76 -48.57
C SER A 207 15.64 -9.90 -49.41
N GLY A 208 15.33 -9.61 -50.67
CA GLY A 208 14.70 -10.55 -51.59
C GLY A 208 15.51 -11.83 -51.81
N VAL A 209 14.79 -12.93 -51.99
CA VAL A 209 15.18 -14.03 -52.87
C VAL A 209 13.92 -14.53 -53.54
N GLU A 210 13.94 -14.50 -54.86
CA GLU A 210 12.93 -15.03 -55.77
C GLU A 210 12.73 -16.54 -55.58
N GLY A 211 11.50 -17.02 -55.77
CA GLY A 211 11.17 -18.44 -55.68
C GLY A 211 9.78 -18.73 -56.21
N VAL A 212 9.67 -18.80 -57.54
CA VAL A 212 8.49 -19.17 -58.33
C VAL A 212 8.20 -20.67 -58.19
N VAL A 213 7.01 -21.05 -57.70
CA VAL A 213 6.19 -22.25 -58.07
C VAL A 213 4.79 -21.96 -57.50
N GLY A 214 3.64 -21.96 -58.18
CA GLY A 214 3.16 -22.66 -59.36
C GLY A 214 1.87 -23.38 -58.97
N CYS A 215 0.70 -22.71 -59.06
CA CYS A 215 -0.61 -23.35 -58.93
C CYS A 215 -1.27 -23.41 -60.32
N VAL A 216 -1.31 -24.62 -60.87
CA VAL A 216 -2.17 -24.99 -62.00
C VAL A 216 -3.53 -25.40 -61.41
N ARG A 217 -4.57 -25.06 -62.19
CA ARG A 217 -6.02 -25.18 -61.93
C ARG A 217 -6.50 -26.44 -61.20
#